data_AF-A0A6C0EGF4-F1
#
_entry.id   AF-A0A6C0EGF4-F1
#
_cell.length_a   1.000
_cell.length_b   1.000
_cell.length_c   1.000
_cell.angle_alpha   90.00
_cell.angle_beta   90.00
_cell.angle_gamma   90.00
#
_symmetry.space_group_name_H-M   'P 1'
#
loop_
_entity.id
_entity.type
_entity.pdbx_description
1 polymer ?
#
loop_
_entity_poly.entity_id
_entity_poly.type
_entity_poly.pdbx_seq_one_letter_code
_entity_poly.pdbx_strand_id
1 'polypeptide(L)' 'MAPTTRSRAKKLSSARRSYRKRVRSSSCRKKGPAACRGTRGCKYTKGKKRTFCRKSSNTRRRR' A
#
# COMPACT_ATOMS: atom_id res chain seq x y z
N MET A 1 10.07 12.80 -24.83
CA MET A 1 9.79 11.69 -23.89
C MET A 1 9.85 10.38 -24.67
N ALA A 2 10.77 9.46 -24.35
CA ALA A 2 10.86 8.21 -25.10
C ALA A 2 9.59 7.35 -24.91
N PRO A 3 9.01 6.78 -25.99
CA PRO A 3 7.83 5.94 -25.87
C PRO A 3 8.16 4.70 -25.04
N THR A 4 7.38 4.44 -23.99
CA THR A 4 7.56 3.22 -23.20
C THR A 4 7.15 2.02 -24.03
N THR A 5 8.03 1.02 -24.13
CA THR A 5 7.72 -0.24 -24.83
C THR A 5 6.45 -0.89 -24.26
N ARG A 6 5.66 -1.57 -25.12
CA ARG A 6 4.38 -2.22 -24.75
C ARG A 6 4.53 -3.17 -23.56
N SER A 7 5.66 -3.89 -23.47
CA SER A 7 6.00 -4.79 -22.36
C SER A 7 6.22 -4.03 -21.04
N ARG A 8 6.90 -2.87 -21.09
CA ARG A 8 7.14 -2.00 -19.93
C ARG A 8 5.84 -1.36 -19.44
N ALA A 9 4.96 -0.94 -20.34
CA ALA A 9 3.65 -0.40 -20.00
C ALA A 9 2.76 -1.43 -19.25
N LYS A 10 2.71 -2.68 -19.71
CA LYS A 10 2.00 -3.78 -19.02
C LYS A 10 2.55 -4.07 -17.62
N LYS A 11 3.88 -4.09 -17.45
CA LYS A 11 4.51 -4.29 -16.13
C LYS A 11 4.13 -3.17 -15.15
N LEU A 12 4.18 -1.91 -15.60
CA LEU A 12 3.81 -0.76 -14.78
C LEU A 12 2.33 -0.76 -14.38
N SER A 13 1.42 -1.11 -15.29
CA SER A 13 -0.02 -1.16 -14.98
C SER A 13 -0.33 -2.26 -13.95
N SER A 14 0.27 -3.43 -14.08
CA SER A 14 0.15 -4.53 -13.10
C SER A 14 0.69 -4.14 -11.72
N ALA A 15 1.86 -3.51 -11.67
CA ALA A 15 2.45 -3.00 -10.43
C ALA A 15 1.55 -1.95 -9.76
N ARG A 16 1.02 -1.00 -10.53
CA ARG A 16 0.06 0.02 -10.04
C ARG A 16 -1.21 -0.62 -9.49
N ARG A 17 -1.77 -1.62 -10.17
CA ARG A 17 -2.99 -2.33 -9.72
C ARG A 17 -2.74 -3.07 -8.41
N SER A 18 -1.61 -3.77 -8.30
CA SER A 18 -1.23 -4.47 -7.07
C SER A 18 -0.98 -3.48 -5.92
N TYR A 19 -0.27 -2.37 -6.16
CA TYR A 19 -0.08 -1.33 -5.15
C TYR A 19 -1.42 -0.73 -4.68
N ARG A 20 -2.36 -0.46 -5.61
CA ARG A 20 -3.68 0.07 -5.27
C ARG A 20 -4.45 -0.90 -4.36
N LYS A 21 -4.50 -2.20 -4.70
CA LYS A 21 -5.16 -3.24 -3.88
C LYS A 21 -4.51 -3.46 -2.51
N ARG A 22 -3.19 -3.28 -2.42
CA ARG A 22 -2.42 -3.60 -1.22
C ARG A 22 -2.33 -2.42 -0.25
N VAL A 23 -2.20 -1.22 -0.80
CA VAL A 23 -1.97 0.01 -0.02
C VAL A 23 -3.19 0.92 -0.06
N ARG A 24 -3.69 1.29 -1.25
CA ARG A 24 -4.72 2.32 -1.36
C ARG A 24 -6.08 1.87 -0.82
N SER A 25 -6.47 0.61 -0.99
CA SER A 25 -7.74 0.05 -0.49
C SER A 25 -7.67 -0.54 0.92
N SER A 26 -6.56 -0.34 1.64
CA SER A 26 -6.46 -0.80 3.02
C SER A 26 -7.31 0.09 3.94
N SER A 27 -8.16 -0.51 4.77
CA SER A 27 -8.94 0.16 5.81
C SER A 27 -8.07 0.90 6.84
N CYS A 28 -6.80 0.54 6.98
CA CYS A 28 -5.85 1.22 7.85
C CYS A 28 -5.40 2.58 7.29
N ARG A 29 -5.43 2.76 5.97
CA ARG A 29 -4.84 3.96 5.34
C ARG A 29 -5.70 5.19 5.67
N LYS A 30 -5.05 6.33 5.86
CA LYS A 30 -5.65 7.62 6.28
C LYS A 30 -6.20 7.67 7.71
N LYS A 31 -6.11 6.59 8.50
CA LYS A 31 -6.48 6.64 9.92
C LYS A 31 -5.47 7.48 10.71
N GLY A 32 -5.99 8.30 11.63
CA GLY A 32 -5.20 9.00 12.63
C GLY A 32 -4.59 8.06 13.68
N PRO A 33 -3.74 8.56 14.60
CA PRO A 33 -3.00 7.74 15.56
C PRO A 33 -3.92 6.88 16.46
N ALA A 34 -4.92 7.51 17.09
CA ALA A 34 -5.85 6.84 17.99
C ALA A 34 -6.68 5.77 17.26
N ALA A 35 -7.30 6.16 16.14
CA ALA A 35 -8.08 5.25 15.30
C ALA A 35 -7.24 4.07 14.76
N CYS A 36 -5.95 4.30 14.46
CA CYS A 36 -5.06 3.24 13.99
C CYS A 36 -4.76 2.20 15.07
N ARG A 37 -4.51 2.64 16.32
CA ARG A 37 -4.22 1.76 17.45
C ARG A 37 -5.43 0.91 17.85
N GLY A 38 -6.63 1.47 17.76
CA GLY A 38 -7.88 0.74 18.02
C GLY A 38 -8.37 -0.15 16.87
N THR A 39 -7.82 -0.02 15.66
CA THR A 39 -8.26 -0.84 14.53
C THR A 39 -7.47 -2.16 14.49
N ARG A 40 -8.17 -3.27 14.70
CA ARG A 40 -7.58 -4.62 14.62
C ARG A 40 -6.89 -4.85 13.28
N GLY A 41 -5.64 -5.32 13.34
CA GLY A 41 -4.83 -5.61 12.16
C GLY A 41 -4.13 -4.39 11.53
N CYS A 42 -4.26 -3.20 12.11
CA CYS A 42 -3.49 -2.02 11.72
C CYS A 42 -2.32 -1.75 12.67
N LYS A 43 -1.25 -1.15 12.15
CA LYS A 43 -0.07 -0.71 12.90
C LYS A 43 0.24 0.73 12.54
N TYR A 44 0.43 1.57 13.55
CA TYR A 44 0.92 2.94 13.38
C TYR A 44 2.45 2.90 13.33
N THR A 45 3.06 3.32 12.22
CA THR A 45 4.50 3.18 11.99
C THR A 45 5.15 4.51 11.59
N LYS A 46 6.38 4.76 12.05
CA LYS A 46 7.22 5.84 11.53
C LYS A 46 7.85 5.41 10.19
N GLY A 47 7.59 6.15 9.12
CA GLY A 47 8.35 6.08 7.87
C GLY A 47 9.38 7.19 7.80
N LYS A 48 10.21 7.17 6.73
CA LYS A 48 11.30 8.14 6.51
C LYS A 48 10.86 9.60 6.56
N LYS A 49 9.66 9.92 6.06
CA LYS A 49 9.14 11.31 5.99
C LYS A 49 8.02 11.64 6.97
N ARG A 50 7.25 10.64 7.42
CA ARG A 50 6.09 10.83 8.29
C ARG A 50 5.67 9.54 8.97
N THR A 51 4.94 9.66 10.07
CA THR A 51 4.15 8.58 10.65
C THR A 51 2.91 8.29 9.82
N PHE A 52 2.53 7.02 9.71
CA PHE A 52 1.30 6.62 9.04
C PHE A 52 0.78 5.29 9.57
N CYS A 53 -0.54 5.12 9.45
CA CYS A 53 -1.20 3.86 9.72
C CYS A 53 -1.12 2.94 8.49
N ARG A 54 -0.68 1.69 8.70
CA ARG A 54 -0.61 0.64 7.68
C ARG A 54 -1.16 -0.67 8.22
N LYS A 55 -1.36 -1.65 7.34
CA LYS A 55 -1.64 -3.03 7.78
C LYS A 55 -0.44 -3.61 8.52
N SER A 56 -0.72 -4.33 9.61
CA SER A 56 0.28 -5.05 10.40
C SER A 56 0.92 -6.18 9.58
N SER A 57 0.09 -7.01 8.94
CA SER A 57 0.52 -8.11 8.08
C SER A 57 0.13 -7.88 6.61
N ASN A 58 1.00 -8.32 5.71
CA ASN A 58 0.76 -8.29 4.26
C ASN A 58 0.89 -9.70 3.68
N THR A 59 0.32 -10.69 4.37
CA THR A 59 0.49 -12.14 4.14
C THR A 59 -0.21 -12.67 2.89
N ARG A 60 -0.51 -11.84 1.87
CA ARG A 60 -0.82 -12.41 0.56
C ARG A 60 0.48 -12.93 -0.05
N ARG A 61 0.84 -14.18 0.28
CA ARG A 61 1.61 -15.04 -0.64
C ARG A 61 0.86 -15.00 -1.96
N ARG A 62 1.49 -14.43 -2.99
CA ARG A 62 1.04 -14.67 -4.35
C ARG A 62 1.39 -16.14 -4.62
N ARG A 63 0.39 -17.02 -4.60
CA ARG A 63 0.48 -18.26 -5.37
C ARG A 63 0.43 -17.87 -6.84
#